data_AF-A0A0J6XHZ9-F1
#
_entry.id   AF-A0A0J6XHZ9-F1
#
_cell.length_a   1.000
_cell.length_b   1.000
_cell.length_c   1.000
_cell.angle_alpha   90.00
_cell.angle_beta   90.00
_cell.angle_gamma   90.00
#
_symmetry.space_group_name_H-M   'P 1'
#
loop_
_entity.id
_entity.type
_entity.pdbx_description
1 polymer ?
#
loop_
_entity_poly.entity_id
_entity_poly.type
_entity_poly.pdbx_seq_one_letter_code
_entity_poly.pdbx_strand_id
1 'polypeptide(L)'
;MAARSHRRSLRSRRGAVLCAAVVVACVGSGAVVMNANAGTADLYHQTLTAKDGWASSGTGTIGGTEADAAHTFTVSTRAQLVKALGSVSDTTPRLIKINGMIDANTDDSGKKLTCADYALGTGYSLSAYLKAYDPATYGRSKLPSGTQETARAAAQAKQGKNTVFKVPANATIVGVPGTNAGLTGAMLQIQNVDNVIVRNLTFAATEDCFPQWDPTDGDDGNWNSNYDSVSLRGATHVWADHNTFTDAPHFDSANPKYFGREYQIHDGALDITKGSDLVTVSRNQFTNHDKTMLIGSSDTDSVGKLRVSIHHNVWKGIMQRAPLARIGQIHIYNNFYDVTPLNGYTPQYSINSRAKAQVVAENNYWRLPSGAKAAKLLSGDGTGSVKGSGNLVNGTVTDLVAAYNAASSKDLKTTANWTPTLTTGLEPSASNLPTSLATTTGAGVLK
;
A
#
# COMPACT_ATOMS: atom_id res chain seq x y z
N MET A 1 32.43 -53.48 43.94
CA MET A 1 33.49 -53.35 44.97
C MET A 1 34.74 -54.06 44.49
N ALA A 2 35.87 -53.33 44.50
CA ALA A 2 37.27 -53.78 44.48
C ALA A 2 37.78 -54.54 43.23
N ALA A 3 38.98 -54.34 42.69
CA ALA A 3 40.14 -53.55 43.11
C ALA A 3 40.97 -53.12 41.88
N ARG A 4 41.79 -52.08 42.05
CA ARG A 4 42.91 -51.71 41.15
C ARG A 4 44.11 -52.64 41.39
N SER A 5 44.79 -53.04 40.31
CA SER A 5 46.26 -53.06 40.09
C SER A 5 46.53 -53.83 38.77
N HIS A 6 47.58 -53.67 37.95
CA HIS A 6 48.99 -53.37 38.19
C HIS A 6 49.72 -52.91 36.90
N ARG A 7 50.73 -52.04 37.09
CA ARG A 7 52.11 -52.02 36.53
C ARG A 7 52.30 -52.00 34.99
N ARG A 8 52.81 -50.90 34.44
CA ARG A 8 54.24 -50.53 34.22
C ARG A 8 54.96 -51.37 33.15
N SER A 9 55.40 -50.72 32.08
CA SER A 9 56.61 -51.07 31.33
C SER A 9 57.22 -49.81 30.70
N LEU A 10 58.55 -49.73 30.73
CA LEU A 10 59.44 -48.62 30.38
C LEU A 10 60.21 -48.95 29.09
N ARG A 11 60.77 -47.89 28.48
CA ARG A 11 61.81 -47.85 27.42
C ARG A 11 61.27 -48.02 25.99
N SER A 12 61.81 -47.39 24.96
CA SER A 12 62.78 -46.30 24.75
C SER A 12 62.85 -46.10 23.23
N ARG A 13 63.02 -44.87 22.74
CA ARG A 13 64.09 -44.45 21.81
C ARG A 13 63.70 -43.23 20.98
N ARG A 14 64.75 -42.48 20.71
CA ARG A 14 64.88 -41.19 20.05
C ARG A 14 64.44 -41.24 18.58
N GLY A 15 63.92 -40.12 18.10
CA GLY A 15 63.75 -39.81 16.68
C GLY A 15 63.29 -38.36 16.55
N ALA A 16 64.25 -37.43 16.59
CA ALA A 16 64.01 -36.02 16.30
C ALA A 16 63.99 -35.84 14.78
N VAL A 17 62.92 -35.24 14.25
CA VAL A 17 62.90 -34.61 12.92
C VAL A 17 62.43 -33.18 13.14
N LEU A 18 63.36 -32.25 13.03
CA LEU A 18 63.08 -30.82 12.88
C LEU A 18 62.58 -30.58 11.45
N CYS A 19 61.37 -30.02 11.33
CA CYS A 19 60.99 -29.24 10.15
C CYS A 19 60.72 -27.80 10.62
N ALA A 20 61.64 -26.91 10.27
CA ALA A 20 61.49 -25.47 10.41
C ALA A 20 60.53 -24.96 9.32
N ALA A 21 59.45 -24.29 9.72
CA ALA A 21 58.66 -23.46 8.83
C ALA A 21 58.89 -22.00 9.22
N VAL A 22 59.58 -21.29 8.32
CA VAL A 22 59.90 -19.86 8.40
C VAL A 22 58.60 -19.07 8.17
N VAL A 23 58.25 -18.22 9.13
CA VAL A 23 57.24 -17.17 8.96
C VAL A 23 57.93 -16.01 8.24
N VAL A 24 57.62 -15.82 6.96
CA VAL A 24 57.96 -14.58 6.24
C VAL A 24 56.83 -13.59 6.47
N ALA A 25 57.09 -12.60 7.31
CA ALA A 25 56.27 -11.40 7.45
C ALA A 25 56.53 -10.49 6.25
N CYS A 26 55.63 -10.51 5.26
CA CYS A 26 55.55 -9.43 4.28
C CYS A 26 54.69 -8.32 4.86
N VAL A 27 55.35 -7.32 5.45
CA VAL A 27 54.75 -6.01 5.76
C VAL A 27 54.56 -5.29 4.41
N GLY A 28 53.42 -5.54 3.77
CA GLY A 28 52.93 -4.72 2.69
C GLY A 28 52.17 -3.55 3.30
N SER A 29 52.77 -2.36 3.30
CA SER A 29 52.11 -1.08 3.57
C SER A 29 51.09 -0.77 2.47
N GLY A 30 50.02 -1.55 2.38
CA GLY A 30 48.82 -1.17 1.68
C GLY A 30 48.04 -0.25 2.59
N ALA A 31 48.14 1.05 2.38
CA ALA A 31 47.16 1.99 2.89
C ALA A 31 45.80 1.51 2.35
N VAL A 32 45.05 0.78 3.19
CA VAL A 32 43.61 0.65 2.98
C VAL A 32 43.09 2.07 3.18
N VAL A 33 42.95 2.78 2.07
CA VAL A 33 42.11 3.96 2.02
C VAL A 33 40.70 3.41 2.26
N MET A 34 40.36 3.27 3.54
CA MET A 34 38.98 3.25 3.97
C MET A 34 38.43 4.57 3.46
N ASN A 35 37.75 4.55 2.32
CA ASN A 35 36.91 5.67 1.90
C ASN A 35 35.79 5.75 2.94
N ALA A 36 36.10 6.41 4.06
CA ALA A 36 35.17 6.92 5.02
C ALA A 36 34.43 8.09 4.35
N ASN A 37 33.54 7.74 3.44
CA ASN A 37 32.48 8.55 2.87
C ASN A 37 31.54 7.63 2.11
N ALA A 38 30.98 6.62 2.78
CA ALA A 38 29.68 6.12 2.38
C ALA A 38 28.69 7.24 2.71
N GLY A 39 28.57 8.22 1.80
CA GLY A 39 27.55 9.24 1.88
C GLY A 39 26.19 8.55 2.02
N THR A 40 25.27 9.16 2.76
CA THR A 40 23.87 8.70 2.79
C THR A 40 23.40 8.52 1.35
N ALA A 41 22.92 7.31 1.01
CA ALA A 41 22.39 7.04 -0.32
C ALA A 41 21.37 8.12 -0.69
N ASP A 42 21.47 8.65 -1.92
CA ASP A 42 20.49 9.61 -2.41
C ASP A 42 19.08 8.99 -2.39
N LEU A 43 18.06 9.84 -2.40
CA LEU A 43 16.65 9.43 -2.31
C LEU A 43 16.31 8.25 -3.24
N TYR A 44 16.87 8.25 -4.44
CA TYR A 44 16.56 7.30 -5.50
C TYR A 44 17.23 5.93 -5.28
N HIS A 45 18.33 5.90 -4.51
CA HIS A 45 19.09 4.69 -4.20
C HIS A 45 18.85 4.17 -2.77
N GLN A 46 17.92 4.76 -2.02
CA GLN A 46 17.53 4.29 -0.69
C GLN A 46 16.72 3.00 -0.75
N THR A 47 17.02 2.09 0.17
CA THR A 47 16.29 0.84 0.38
C THR A 47 15.48 0.90 1.68
N LEU A 48 14.53 -0.01 1.85
CA LEU A 48 13.80 -0.14 3.10
C LEU A 48 14.74 -0.59 4.21
N THR A 49 14.70 0.08 5.36
CA THR A 49 15.58 -0.21 6.49
C THR A 49 15.31 -1.61 7.05
N ALA A 50 16.35 -2.30 7.52
CA ALA A 50 16.19 -3.59 8.16
C ALA A 50 15.24 -3.51 9.38
N LYS A 51 14.31 -4.47 9.46
CA LYS A 51 13.23 -4.53 10.45
C LYS A 51 12.24 -3.35 10.40
N ASP A 52 12.22 -2.57 9.32
CA ASP A 52 11.19 -1.55 9.10
C ASP A 52 9.93 -2.19 8.49
N GLY A 53 9.12 -2.81 9.35
CA GLY A 53 7.88 -3.47 8.96
C GLY A 53 8.07 -4.72 8.10
N TRP A 54 6.95 -5.29 7.65
CA TRP A 54 6.91 -6.59 6.98
C TRP A 54 7.69 -6.65 5.66
N ALA A 55 7.76 -5.57 4.88
CA ALA A 55 8.52 -5.57 3.63
C ALA A 55 10.05 -5.64 3.83
N SER A 56 10.54 -5.50 5.07
CA SER A 56 11.95 -5.71 5.42
C SER A 56 12.30 -7.17 5.74
N SER A 57 11.30 -8.07 5.77
CA SER A 57 11.51 -9.49 6.03
C SER A 57 12.31 -10.15 4.90
N GLY A 58 13.06 -11.22 5.23
CA GLY A 58 13.75 -12.03 4.23
C GLY A 58 14.81 -11.25 3.46
N THR A 59 14.65 -11.16 2.13
CA THR A 59 15.54 -10.40 1.24
C THR A 59 15.38 -8.89 1.40
N GLY A 60 14.33 -8.43 2.08
CA GLY A 60 14.01 -7.02 2.22
C GLY A 60 13.45 -6.43 0.91
N THR A 61 13.33 -5.10 0.89
CA THR A 61 12.87 -4.35 -0.28
C THR A 61 13.93 -3.33 -0.69
N ILE A 62 14.56 -3.60 -1.82
CA ILE A 62 15.60 -2.74 -2.41
C ILE A 62 15.13 -2.06 -3.70
N GLY A 63 13.97 -2.44 -4.25
CA GLY A 63 13.46 -1.90 -5.50
C GLY A 63 14.47 -2.04 -6.64
N GLY A 64 14.66 -0.95 -7.38
CA GLY A 64 15.60 -0.86 -8.49
C GLY A 64 16.89 -0.13 -8.17
N THR A 65 17.37 -0.18 -6.93
CA THR A 65 18.62 0.50 -6.53
C THR A 65 19.86 0.02 -7.29
N GLU A 66 19.79 -1.16 -7.90
CA GLU A 66 20.86 -1.73 -8.73
C GLU A 66 20.71 -1.39 -10.24
N ALA A 67 19.80 -0.47 -10.59
CA ALA A 67 19.61 -0.06 -11.98
C ALA A 67 20.89 0.51 -12.57
N ASP A 68 21.24 0.07 -13.77
CA ASP A 68 22.31 0.67 -14.54
C ASP A 68 21.87 2.01 -15.16
N ALA A 69 22.79 2.68 -15.85
CA ALA A 69 22.52 3.95 -16.52
C ALA A 69 21.47 3.84 -17.64
N ALA A 70 21.34 2.67 -18.29
CA ALA A 70 20.35 2.44 -19.35
C ALA A 70 18.94 2.20 -18.79
N HIS A 71 18.84 1.78 -17.53
CA HIS A 71 17.60 1.51 -16.80
C HIS A 71 17.27 2.57 -15.74
N THR A 72 17.97 3.71 -15.80
CA THR A 72 17.67 4.90 -15.00
C THR A 72 16.97 5.94 -15.87
N PHE A 73 15.71 6.22 -15.57
CA PHE A 73 14.84 7.09 -16.36
C PHE A 73 14.42 8.31 -15.55
N THR A 74 14.27 9.44 -16.22
CA THR A 74 13.49 10.58 -15.73
C THR A 74 12.37 10.84 -16.73
N VAL A 75 11.14 10.86 -16.25
CA VAL A 75 9.94 10.89 -17.09
C VAL A 75 8.98 11.99 -16.63
N SER A 76 8.35 12.66 -17.58
CA SER A 76 7.40 13.76 -17.36
C SER A 76 6.11 13.61 -18.19
N THR A 77 5.98 12.53 -18.96
CA THR A 77 4.78 12.24 -19.75
C THR A 77 4.36 10.79 -19.61
N ARG A 78 3.10 10.51 -19.92
CA ARG A 78 2.56 9.14 -19.97
C ARG A 78 3.40 8.24 -20.89
N ALA A 79 3.68 8.68 -22.11
CA ALA A 79 4.41 7.89 -23.09
C ALA A 79 5.83 7.54 -22.60
N GLN A 80 6.51 8.48 -21.95
CA GLN A 80 7.82 8.23 -21.33
C GLN A 80 7.72 7.23 -20.18
N LEU A 81 6.70 7.33 -19.32
CA LEU A 81 6.47 6.39 -18.24
C LEU A 81 6.21 4.97 -18.75
N VAL A 82 5.35 4.81 -19.76
CA VAL A 82 5.09 3.49 -20.40
C VAL A 82 6.39 2.89 -20.93
N LYS A 83 7.22 3.70 -21.61
CA LYS A 83 8.50 3.24 -22.15
C LYS A 83 9.49 2.84 -21.04
N ALA A 84 9.57 3.61 -19.95
CA ALA A 84 10.45 3.34 -18.83
C ALA A 84 10.06 2.07 -18.05
N LEU A 85 8.76 1.82 -17.90
CA LEU A 85 8.24 0.61 -17.24
C LEU A 85 8.49 -0.65 -18.07
N GLY A 86 8.42 -0.55 -19.39
CA GLY A 86 8.70 -1.65 -20.30
C GLY A 86 7.78 -2.86 -20.11
N SER A 87 8.31 -4.06 -20.35
CA SER A 87 7.57 -5.31 -20.12
C SER A 87 7.62 -5.72 -18.66
N VAL A 88 6.51 -6.22 -18.11
CA VAL A 88 6.46 -6.83 -16.77
C VAL A 88 7.29 -8.12 -16.65
N SER A 89 7.64 -8.74 -17.77
CA SER A 89 8.51 -9.92 -17.81
C SER A 89 10.00 -9.57 -17.72
N ASP A 90 10.35 -8.31 -17.89
CA ASP A 90 11.72 -7.81 -17.78
C ASP A 90 11.98 -7.43 -16.32
N THR A 91 12.80 -8.22 -15.65
CA THR A 91 13.12 -8.09 -14.23
C THR A 91 14.42 -7.32 -13.99
N THR A 92 15.00 -6.71 -15.03
CA THR A 92 16.20 -5.89 -14.89
C THR A 92 15.91 -4.75 -13.91
N PRO A 93 16.77 -4.49 -12.91
CA PRO A 93 16.55 -3.41 -11.97
C PRO A 93 16.33 -2.06 -12.67
N ARG A 94 15.31 -1.30 -12.25
CA ARG A 94 14.93 -0.02 -12.89
C ARG A 94 14.70 1.08 -11.90
N LEU A 95 15.22 2.26 -12.21
CA LEU A 95 14.99 3.47 -11.44
C LEU A 95 14.22 4.48 -12.29
N ILE A 96 12.96 4.75 -11.92
CA ILE A 96 12.06 5.62 -12.67
C ILE A 96 11.76 6.85 -11.83
N LYS A 97 12.33 7.98 -12.23
CA LYS A 97 12.14 9.29 -11.59
C LYS A 97 11.00 10.05 -12.26
N ILE A 98 9.93 10.30 -11.53
CA ILE A 98 8.78 11.07 -12.02
C ILE A 98 9.05 12.56 -11.79
N ASN A 99 9.10 13.34 -12.86
CA ASN A 99 9.38 14.77 -12.82
C ASN A 99 8.12 15.55 -13.24
N GLY A 100 7.45 16.16 -12.26
CA GLY A 100 6.14 16.79 -12.47
C GLY A 100 4.96 15.81 -12.36
N MET A 101 3.75 16.37 -12.49
CA MET A 101 2.51 15.59 -12.54
C MET A 101 2.31 15.01 -13.95
N ILE A 102 2.16 13.69 -14.05
CA ILE A 102 1.85 13.00 -15.30
C ILE A 102 0.35 12.74 -15.38
N ASP A 103 -0.32 13.32 -16.39
CA ASP A 103 -1.72 13.02 -16.70
C ASP A 103 -1.84 11.73 -17.52
N ALA A 104 -2.43 10.70 -16.91
CA ALA A 104 -2.64 9.42 -17.53
C ALA A 104 -3.78 9.42 -18.55
N ASN A 105 -4.65 10.43 -18.55
CA ASN A 105 -5.69 10.63 -19.57
C ASN A 105 -5.14 11.45 -20.75
N THR A 106 -3.98 11.04 -21.27
CA THR A 106 -3.39 11.56 -22.50
C THR A 106 -3.08 10.41 -23.46
N ASP A 107 -3.10 10.66 -24.77
CA ASP A 107 -2.57 9.71 -25.75
C ASP A 107 -1.03 9.82 -25.85
N ASP A 108 -0.41 9.01 -26.72
CA ASP A 108 1.05 8.99 -26.88
C ASP A 108 1.62 10.30 -27.44
N SER A 109 0.80 11.16 -28.05
CA SER A 109 1.17 12.50 -28.50
C SER A 109 1.05 13.57 -27.40
N GLY A 110 0.48 13.20 -26.25
CA GLY A 110 0.18 14.12 -25.15
C GLY A 110 -1.18 14.83 -25.28
N LYS A 111 -2.00 14.48 -26.27
CA LYS A 111 -3.35 15.03 -26.39
C LYS A 111 -4.22 14.46 -25.27
N LYS A 112 -4.93 15.33 -24.56
CA LYS A 112 -5.88 14.92 -23.51
C LYS A 112 -7.02 14.06 -24.08
N LEU A 113 -7.35 13.00 -23.37
CA LEU A 113 -8.47 12.10 -23.62
C LEU A 113 -9.56 12.32 -22.59
N THR A 114 -10.80 12.16 -23.02
CA THR A 114 -12.01 12.29 -22.20
C THR A 114 -12.76 10.96 -22.15
N CYS A 115 -13.75 10.86 -21.25
CA CYS A 115 -14.66 9.71 -21.26
C CYS A 115 -15.34 9.50 -22.62
N ALA A 116 -15.62 10.58 -23.37
CA ALA A 116 -16.19 10.46 -24.72
C ALA A 116 -15.20 9.80 -25.71
N ASP A 117 -13.91 10.10 -25.61
CA ASP A 117 -12.88 9.48 -26.45
C ASP A 117 -12.76 7.98 -26.16
N TYR A 118 -12.84 7.57 -24.90
CA TYR A 118 -12.83 6.14 -24.53
C TYR A 118 -14.12 5.41 -24.94
N ALA A 119 -15.28 6.07 -24.91
CA ALA A 119 -16.55 5.51 -25.37
C ALA A 119 -16.68 5.43 -26.90
N LEU A 120 -15.92 6.23 -27.64
CA LEU A 120 -16.03 6.33 -29.10
C LEU A 120 -15.86 4.95 -29.75
N GLY A 121 -16.84 4.57 -30.58
CA GLY A 121 -16.82 3.31 -31.34
C GLY A 121 -17.05 2.03 -30.50
N THR A 122 -17.39 2.13 -29.21
CA THR A 122 -17.81 0.94 -28.43
C THR A 122 -19.32 0.70 -28.46
N GLY A 123 -20.09 1.72 -28.86
CA GLY A 123 -21.56 1.72 -28.79
C GLY A 123 -22.12 2.10 -27.41
N TYR A 124 -21.25 2.49 -26.46
CA TYR A 124 -21.68 2.91 -25.13
C TYR A 124 -22.30 4.30 -25.16
N SER A 125 -23.40 4.45 -24.44
CA SER A 125 -23.96 5.75 -24.06
C SER A 125 -24.51 5.65 -22.66
N LEU A 126 -24.13 6.57 -21.77
CA LEU A 126 -24.65 6.60 -20.40
C LEU A 126 -26.18 6.70 -20.40
N SER A 127 -26.79 7.49 -21.28
CA SER A 127 -28.25 7.61 -21.33
C SER A 127 -28.94 6.30 -21.76
N ALA A 128 -28.34 5.56 -22.69
CA ALA A 128 -28.85 4.26 -23.12
C ALA A 128 -28.63 3.18 -22.06
N TYR A 129 -27.48 3.21 -21.38
CA TYR A 129 -27.16 2.32 -20.25
C TYR A 129 -28.18 2.51 -19.12
N LEU A 130 -28.42 3.76 -18.73
CA LEU A 130 -29.38 4.10 -17.68
C LEU A 130 -30.80 3.64 -18.04
N LYS A 131 -31.22 3.84 -19.30
CA LYS A 131 -32.52 3.36 -19.78
C LYS A 131 -32.61 1.82 -19.77
N ALA A 132 -31.54 1.13 -20.13
CA ALA A 132 -31.53 -0.33 -20.23
C ALA A 132 -31.56 -1.02 -18.86
N TYR A 133 -30.96 -0.40 -17.85
CA TYR A 133 -30.72 -1.02 -16.54
C TYR A 133 -31.41 -0.27 -15.38
N ASP A 134 -32.41 0.56 -15.68
CA ASP A 134 -33.24 1.20 -14.68
C ASP A 134 -33.92 0.14 -13.78
N PRO A 135 -33.69 0.15 -12.45
CA PRO A 135 -34.28 -0.83 -11.54
C PRO A 135 -35.80 -0.95 -11.63
N ALA A 136 -36.52 0.09 -12.04
CA ALA A 136 -37.97 0.05 -12.23
C ALA A 136 -38.40 -0.88 -13.37
N THR A 137 -37.51 -1.15 -14.34
CA THR A 137 -37.82 -1.99 -15.51
C THR A 137 -36.94 -3.23 -15.59
N TYR A 138 -35.65 -3.12 -15.26
CA TYR A 138 -34.69 -4.22 -15.27
C TYR A 138 -34.81 -5.10 -14.02
N GLY A 139 -35.32 -4.55 -12.92
CA GLY A 139 -35.34 -5.18 -11.61
C GLY A 139 -33.98 -5.13 -10.91
N ARG A 140 -33.89 -5.81 -9.76
CA ARG A 140 -32.71 -5.77 -8.88
C ARG A 140 -32.02 -7.11 -8.61
N SER A 141 -32.50 -8.20 -9.21
CA SER A 141 -32.10 -9.55 -8.83
C SER A 141 -30.88 -10.10 -9.58
N LYS A 142 -30.30 -9.34 -10.51
CA LYS A 142 -29.19 -9.80 -11.36
C LYS A 142 -28.37 -8.63 -11.88
N LEU A 143 -27.11 -8.91 -12.21
CA LEU A 143 -26.21 -7.97 -12.85
C LEU A 143 -26.68 -7.57 -14.26
N PRO A 144 -26.47 -6.31 -14.68
CA PRO A 144 -26.62 -5.88 -16.06
C PRO A 144 -25.91 -6.81 -17.05
N SER A 145 -26.53 -6.98 -18.21
CA SER A 145 -26.02 -7.81 -19.31
C SER A 145 -26.60 -7.34 -20.64
N GLY A 146 -26.00 -7.76 -21.75
CA GLY A 146 -26.43 -7.36 -23.10
C GLY A 146 -25.69 -6.14 -23.63
N THR A 147 -26.26 -5.48 -24.63
CA THR A 147 -25.56 -4.52 -25.51
C THR A 147 -24.86 -3.38 -24.76
N GLN A 148 -25.55 -2.69 -23.85
CA GLN A 148 -24.97 -1.53 -23.17
C GLN A 148 -23.94 -1.92 -22.10
N GLU A 149 -24.11 -3.04 -21.40
CA GLU A 149 -23.09 -3.53 -20.47
C GLU A 149 -21.82 -4.01 -21.19
N THR A 150 -21.97 -4.73 -22.31
CA THR A 150 -20.82 -5.09 -23.15
C THR A 150 -20.10 -3.85 -23.68
N ALA A 151 -20.85 -2.83 -24.11
CA ALA A 151 -20.28 -1.58 -24.60
C ALA A 151 -19.58 -0.76 -23.49
N ARG A 152 -20.16 -0.73 -22.27
CA ARG A 152 -19.55 -0.12 -21.08
C ARG A 152 -18.22 -0.78 -20.76
N ALA A 153 -18.21 -2.11 -20.66
CA ALA A 153 -17.00 -2.89 -20.40
C ALA A 153 -15.92 -2.66 -21.46
N ALA A 154 -16.31 -2.54 -22.74
CA ALA A 154 -15.37 -2.21 -23.81
C ALA A 154 -14.79 -0.79 -23.70
N ALA A 155 -15.59 0.20 -23.26
CA ALA A 155 -15.12 1.57 -23.03
C ALA A 155 -14.18 1.65 -21.82
N GLN A 156 -14.53 0.98 -20.72
CA GLN A 156 -13.68 0.83 -19.54
C GLN A 156 -12.35 0.11 -19.89
N ALA A 157 -12.39 -0.93 -20.73
CA ALA A 157 -11.17 -1.58 -21.19
C ALA A 157 -10.29 -0.66 -22.05
N LYS A 158 -10.87 0.27 -22.82
CA LYS A 158 -10.11 1.29 -23.56
C LYS A 158 -9.44 2.29 -22.62
N GLN A 159 -10.16 2.80 -21.61
CA GLN A 159 -9.57 3.65 -20.59
C GLN A 159 -8.44 2.94 -19.85
N GLY A 160 -8.69 1.71 -19.39
CA GLY A 160 -7.71 0.93 -18.64
C GLY A 160 -6.41 0.64 -19.41
N LYS A 161 -6.47 0.45 -20.74
CA LYS A 161 -5.25 0.34 -21.58
C LYS A 161 -4.40 1.62 -21.56
N ASN A 162 -5.02 2.76 -21.28
CA ASN A 162 -4.35 4.04 -21.24
C ASN A 162 -3.85 4.40 -19.84
N THR A 163 -4.67 4.15 -18.82
CA THR A 163 -4.47 4.68 -17.46
C THR A 163 -3.85 3.68 -16.47
N VAL A 164 -3.82 2.39 -16.79
CA VAL A 164 -3.22 1.36 -15.92
C VAL A 164 -1.75 1.13 -16.31
N PHE A 165 -0.85 1.52 -15.41
CA PHE A 165 0.59 1.33 -15.56
C PHE A 165 1.03 0.08 -14.79
N LYS A 166 1.45 -0.95 -15.51
CA LYS A 166 1.96 -2.18 -14.89
C LYS A 166 3.43 -2.03 -14.53
N VAL A 167 3.77 -2.37 -13.30
CA VAL A 167 5.12 -2.24 -12.76
C VAL A 167 5.84 -3.59 -12.79
N PRO A 168 7.05 -3.69 -13.39
CA PRO A 168 7.88 -4.89 -13.32
C PRO A 168 8.50 -5.08 -11.93
N ALA A 169 9.09 -6.25 -11.69
CA ALA A 169 9.89 -6.51 -10.50
C ALA A 169 11.16 -5.64 -10.44
N ASN A 170 11.77 -5.51 -9.26
CA ASN A 170 13.03 -4.77 -9.05
C ASN A 170 12.96 -3.31 -9.51
N ALA A 171 11.85 -2.63 -9.20
CA ALA A 171 11.59 -1.27 -9.66
C ALA A 171 11.51 -0.29 -8.49
N THR A 172 12.17 0.86 -8.63
CA THR A 172 11.95 2.04 -7.78
C THR A 172 11.29 3.12 -8.61
N ILE A 173 10.08 3.52 -8.23
CA ILE A 173 9.31 4.60 -8.85
C ILE A 173 9.23 5.72 -7.83
N VAL A 174 9.84 6.86 -8.16
CA VAL A 174 10.12 7.88 -7.16
C VAL A 174 9.94 9.28 -7.73
N GLY A 175 9.25 10.15 -7.00
CA GLY A 175 9.07 11.54 -7.40
C GLY A 175 10.33 12.37 -7.22
N VAL A 176 10.65 13.19 -8.22
CA VAL A 176 11.74 14.18 -8.15
C VAL A 176 11.34 15.29 -7.17
N PRO A 177 12.09 15.52 -6.07
CA PRO A 177 11.81 16.57 -5.10
C PRO A 177 11.62 17.95 -5.75
N GLY A 178 10.66 18.72 -5.23
CA GLY A 178 10.39 20.10 -5.69
C GLY A 178 9.63 20.22 -7.02
N THR A 179 9.28 19.11 -7.68
CA THR A 179 8.62 19.13 -9.00
C THR A 179 7.11 18.92 -8.95
N ASN A 180 6.54 18.72 -7.76
CA ASN A 180 5.16 18.24 -7.57
C ASN A 180 4.91 16.92 -8.33
N ALA A 181 5.87 16.00 -8.20
CA ALA A 181 5.84 14.71 -8.88
C ALA A 181 4.60 13.88 -8.51
N GLY A 182 3.98 13.27 -9.50
CA GLY A 182 2.77 12.49 -9.28
C GLY A 182 2.15 11.92 -10.54
N LEU A 183 1.08 11.16 -10.36
CA LEU A 183 0.24 10.64 -11.42
C LEU A 183 -1.22 11.08 -11.17
N THR A 184 -1.87 11.63 -12.18
CA THR A 184 -3.30 11.96 -12.13
C THR A 184 -4.08 11.08 -13.10
N GLY A 185 -5.26 10.58 -12.70
CA GLY A 185 -6.06 9.69 -13.55
C GLY A 185 -5.47 8.29 -13.73
N ALA A 186 -4.49 7.91 -12.91
CA ALA A 186 -3.67 6.72 -13.10
C ALA A 186 -3.95 5.63 -12.06
N MET A 187 -3.79 4.38 -12.48
CA MET A 187 -3.59 3.23 -11.60
C MET A 187 -2.17 2.71 -11.78
N LEU A 188 -1.41 2.61 -10.70
CA LEU A 188 -0.14 1.90 -10.68
C LEU A 188 -0.37 0.45 -10.22
N GLN A 189 -0.31 -0.49 -11.14
CA GLN A 189 -0.59 -1.91 -10.90
C GLN A 189 0.70 -2.69 -10.68
N ILE A 190 0.93 -3.12 -9.44
CA ILE A 190 2.04 -3.98 -9.04
C ILE A 190 1.48 -5.39 -8.87
N GLN A 191 1.63 -6.22 -9.90
CA GLN A 191 0.94 -7.51 -9.97
C GLN A 191 1.89 -8.65 -10.25
N ASN A 192 1.86 -9.69 -9.41
CA ASN A 192 2.64 -10.92 -9.53
C ASN A 192 4.15 -10.66 -9.71
N VAL A 193 4.66 -9.63 -9.03
CA VAL A 193 6.06 -9.21 -9.04
C VAL A 193 6.55 -9.04 -7.61
N ASP A 194 7.87 -9.03 -7.44
CA ASP A 194 8.56 -8.85 -6.17
C ASP A 194 9.42 -7.58 -6.20
N ASN A 195 9.71 -7.04 -5.02
CA ASN A 195 10.75 -6.03 -4.80
C ASN A 195 10.47 -4.70 -5.53
N VAL A 196 9.50 -3.94 -5.02
CA VAL A 196 9.08 -2.66 -5.61
C VAL A 196 9.04 -1.54 -4.56
N ILE A 197 9.59 -0.39 -4.91
CA ILE A 197 9.56 0.84 -4.10
C ILE A 197 8.72 1.90 -4.84
N VAL A 198 7.76 2.52 -4.14
CA VAL A 198 6.94 3.63 -4.64
C VAL A 198 7.01 4.78 -3.66
N ARG A 199 7.64 5.91 -4.06
CA ARG A 199 7.96 6.98 -3.11
C ARG A 199 7.79 8.40 -3.64
N ASN A 200 7.42 9.33 -2.75
CA ASN A 200 7.41 10.77 -3.03
C ASN A 200 6.48 11.18 -4.20
N LEU A 201 5.36 10.48 -4.39
CA LEU A 201 4.41 10.74 -5.47
C LEU A 201 3.05 11.19 -4.94
N THR A 202 2.45 12.17 -5.62
CA THR A 202 1.01 12.43 -5.46
C THR A 202 0.23 11.59 -6.47
N PHE A 203 -0.68 10.75 -5.98
CA PHE A 203 -1.70 10.09 -6.77
C PHE A 203 -3.02 10.86 -6.63
N ALA A 204 -3.55 11.34 -7.74
CA ALA A 204 -4.72 12.21 -7.77
C ALA A 204 -5.79 11.72 -8.75
N ALA A 205 -7.06 11.91 -8.40
CA ALA A 205 -8.21 11.74 -9.29
C ALA A 205 -8.14 10.43 -10.11
N THR A 206 -7.95 9.28 -9.44
CA THR A 206 -7.97 7.97 -10.10
C THR A 206 -9.42 7.58 -10.42
N GLU A 207 -9.91 8.13 -11.53
CA GLU A 207 -11.32 8.05 -11.92
C GLU A 207 -11.59 6.95 -12.95
N ASP A 208 -12.71 6.25 -12.78
CA ASP A 208 -13.33 5.42 -13.79
C ASP A 208 -14.44 6.20 -14.50
N CYS A 209 -14.34 6.34 -15.82
CA CYS A 209 -15.37 6.98 -16.63
C CYS A 209 -16.65 6.14 -16.75
N PHE A 210 -16.57 4.84 -16.45
CA PHE A 210 -17.60 3.87 -16.74
C PHE A 210 -17.92 2.90 -15.58
N PRO A 211 -18.22 3.40 -14.37
CA PRO A 211 -18.68 2.59 -13.25
C PRO A 211 -19.75 1.58 -13.67
N GLN A 212 -19.64 0.36 -13.18
CA GLN A 212 -20.64 -0.69 -13.39
C GLN A 212 -21.77 -0.53 -12.39
N TRP A 213 -23.01 -0.60 -12.85
CA TRP A 213 -24.17 -0.71 -11.96
C TRP A 213 -24.30 -2.16 -11.47
N ASP A 214 -24.33 -2.36 -10.15
CA ASP A 214 -24.68 -3.62 -9.52
C ASP A 214 -25.93 -3.43 -8.66
N PRO A 215 -27.12 -3.86 -9.13
CA PRO A 215 -28.34 -3.72 -8.35
C PRO A 215 -28.44 -4.70 -7.17
N THR A 216 -27.53 -5.68 -7.09
CA THR A 216 -27.45 -6.69 -6.01
C THR A 216 -26.44 -6.31 -4.93
N ASP A 217 -25.64 -5.26 -5.14
CA ASP A 217 -24.69 -4.74 -4.17
C ASP A 217 -25.40 -3.88 -3.11
N GLY A 218 -25.75 -4.53 -2.00
CA GLY A 218 -26.54 -3.92 -0.93
C GLY A 218 -28.02 -3.80 -1.28
N ASP A 219 -28.82 -3.36 -0.31
CA ASP A 219 -30.29 -3.36 -0.43
C ASP A 219 -30.80 -2.47 -1.59
N ASP A 220 -30.08 -1.39 -1.88
CA ASP A 220 -30.42 -0.40 -2.90
C ASP A 220 -29.53 -0.45 -4.14
N GLY A 221 -28.60 -1.41 -4.25
CA GLY A 221 -27.58 -1.47 -5.31
C GLY A 221 -26.48 -0.41 -5.18
N ASN A 222 -25.38 -0.56 -5.92
CA ASN A 222 -24.27 0.39 -5.95
C ASN A 222 -23.62 0.50 -7.34
N TRP A 223 -22.92 1.62 -7.56
CA TRP A 223 -22.01 1.79 -8.68
C TRP A 223 -20.59 1.45 -8.23
N ASN A 224 -19.90 0.63 -9.02
CA ASN A 224 -18.57 0.13 -8.70
C ASN A 224 -17.57 0.47 -9.82
N SER A 225 -16.46 1.08 -9.43
CA SER A 225 -15.33 1.46 -10.30
C SER A 225 -14.19 0.46 -10.17
N ASN A 226 -13.24 0.47 -11.13
CA ASN A 226 -12.21 -0.57 -11.22
C ASN A 226 -10.76 -0.11 -10.93
N TYR A 227 -10.54 1.19 -10.70
CA TYR A 227 -9.19 1.74 -10.65
C TYR A 227 -8.84 2.19 -9.25
N ASP A 228 -7.78 1.60 -8.71
CA ASP A 228 -7.11 2.08 -7.50
C ASP A 228 -5.95 2.99 -7.88
N SER A 229 -5.57 3.98 -7.07
CA SER A 229 -4.34 4.75 -7.36
C SER A 229 -3.10 3.84 -7.40
N VAL A 230 -2.97 2.93 -6.45
CA VAL A 230 -1.94 1.89 -6.40
C VAL A 230 -2.60 0.56 -6.04
N SER A 231 -2.34 -0.49 -6.82
CA SER A 231 -2.97 -1.80 -6.63
C SER A 231 -1.92 -2.91 -6.61
N LEU A 232 -1.78 -3.56 -5.45
CA LEU A 232 -0.89 -4.69 -5.23
C LEU A 232 -1.70 -5.97 -5.35
N ARG A 233 -1.38 -6.80 -6.35
CA ARG A 233 -2.11 -8.05 -6.62
C ARG A 233 -1.14 -9.23 -6.69
N GLY A 234 -1.09 -10.04 -5.64
CA GLY A 234 -0.10 -11.12 -5.54
C GLY A 234 1.35 -10.63 -5.56
N ALA A 235 1.60 -9.38 -5.15
CA ALA A 235 2.92 -8.78 -5.11
C ALA A 235 3.61 -9.02 -3.76
N THR A 236 4.94 -9.11 -3.76
CA THR A 236 5.75 -9.29 -2.55
C THR A 236 6.88 -8.29 -2.40
N HIS A 237 7.27 -7.98 -1.16
CA HIS A 237 8.31 -6.98 -0.85
C HIS A 237 8.04 -5.62 -1.52
N VAL A 238 6.99 -4.95 -1.03
CA VAL A 238 6.60 -3.63 -1.55
C VAL A 238 6.72 -2.57 -0.45
N TRP A 239 7.40 -1.48 -0.74
CA TRP A 239 7.52 -0.31 0.12
C TRP A 239 6.85 0.91 -0.52
N ALA A 240 5.71 1.32 0.04
CA ALA A 240 4.99 2.53 -0.36
C ALA A 240 5.24 3.62 0.69
N ASP A 241 6.02 4.64 0.35
CA ASP A 241 6.51 5.62 1.34
C ASP A 241 6.49 7.09 0.89
N HIS A 242 6.03 7.97 1.78
CA HIS A 242 5.91 9.42 1.49
C HIS A 242 5.11 9.73 0.22
N ASN A 243 4.04 9.01 -0.05
CA ASN A 243 3.11 9.35 -1.14
C ASN A 243 1.90 10.10 -0.59
N THR A 244 1.23 10.86 -1.45
CA THR A 244 -0.06 11.49 -1.16
C THR A 244 -1.13 10.87 -2.06
N PHE A 245 -2.29 10.53 -1.52
CA PHE A 245 -3.44 9.96 -2.24
C PHE A 245 -4.67 10.84 -2.03
N THR A 246 -5.36 11.21 -3.10
CA THR A 246 -6.52 12.12 -3.03
C THR A 246 -7.43 12.05 -4.26
N ASP A 247 -8.73 12.25 -4.07
CA ASP A 247 -9.68 12.41 -5.18
C ASP A 247 -9.67 13.81 -5.77
N ALA A 248 -8.95 14.75 -5.14
CA ALA A 248 -8.80 16.10 -5.67
C ALA A 248 -8.33 16.10 -7.15
N PRO A 249 -8.88 16.98 -8.00
CA PRO A 249 -9.85 18.02 -7.66
C PRO A 249 -11.33 17.57 -7.68
N HIS A 250 -11.63 16.32 -8.01
CA HIS A 250 -12.99 15.82 -8.19
C HIS A 250 -13.43 14.95 -7.01
N PHE A 251 -14.09 15.57 -6.03
CA PHE A 251 -14.58 14.84 -4.87
C PHE A 251 -15.92 14.15 -5.14
N ASP A 252 -16.16 13.04 -4.46
CA ASP A 252 -17.37 12.23 -4.58
C ASP A 252 -18.67 13.00 -4.34
N SER A 253 -18.63 14.04 -3.51
CA SER A 253 -19.77 14.94 -3.29
C SER A 253 -20.25 15.68 -4.54
N ALA A 254 -19.43 15.76 -5.59
CA ALA A 254 -19.78 16.33 -6.89
C ALA A 254 -20.35 15.29 -7.88
N ASN A 255 -20.27 13.98 -7.56
CA ASN A 255 -20.77 12.93 -8.44
C ASN A 255 -22.29 13.05 -8.62
N PRO A 256 -22.81 12.85 -9.85
CA PRO A 256 -24.24 12.75 -10.05
C PRO A 256 -24.79 11.50 -9.37
N LYS A 257 -26.11 11.48 -9.12
CA LYS A 257 -26.82 10.29 -8.67
C LYS A 257 -27.63 9.68 -9.79
N TYR A 258 -27.48 8.38 -9.99
CA TYR A 258 -28.32 7.58 -10.87
C TYR A 258 -28.93 6.42 -10.10
N PHE A 259 -30.20 6.14 -10.36
CA PHE A 259 -30.98 5.12 -9.64
C PHE A 259 -31.03 5.35 -8.12
N GLY A 260 -30.91 6.61 -7.69
CA GLY A 260 -30.87 7.00 -6.27
C GLY A 260 -29.52 6.76 -5.58
N ARG A 261 -28.52 6.24 -6.30
CA ARG A 261 -27.18 5.94 -5.79
C ARG A 261 -26.16 6.88 -6.41
N GLU A 262 -25.10 7.17 -5.68
CA GLU A 262 -23.96 7.93 -6.20
C GLU A 262 -23.31 7.20 -7.38
N TYR A 263 -23.05 7.92 -8.47
CA TYR A 263 -22.25 7.42 -9.59
C TYR A 263 -20.77 7.40 -9.19
N GLN A 264 -20.40 6.43 -8.36
CA GLN A 264 -19.10 6.34 -7.70
C GLN A 264 -17.99 6.01 -8.70
N ILE A 265 -17.23 7.04 -9.09
CA ILE A 265 -16.13 6.96 -10.06
C ILE A 265 -14.78 6.55 -9.46
N HIS A 266 -14.66 6.53 -8.13
CA HIS A 266 -13.44 6.12 -7.42
C HIS A 266 -13.60 4.71 -6.82
N ASP A 267 -12.50 3.95 -6.76
CA ASP A 267 -12.43 2.71 -5.98
C ASP A 267 -11.43 2.80 -4.82
N GLY A 268 -10.30 2.07 -4.88
CA GLY A 268 -9.26 2.09 -3.85
C GLY A 268 -8.26 3.25 -3.97
N ALA A 269 -7.58 3.60 -2.87
CA ALA A 269 -6.36 4.41 -2.96
C ALA A 269 -5.13 3.50 -3.05
N LEU A 270 -4.93 2.65 -2.05
CA LEU A 270 -3.84 1.67 -2.03
C LEU A 270 -4.39 0.31 -1.59
N ASP A 271 -4.68 -0.55 -2.56
CA ASP A 271 -5.25 -1.88 -2.30
C ASP A 271 -4.19 -2.98 -2.34
N ILE A 272 -4.32 -3.96 -1.42
CA ILE A 272 -3.38 -5.05 -1.20
C ILE A 272 -4.16 -6.37 -1.23
N THR A 273 -4.26 -6.98 -2.40
CA THR A 273 -5.19 -8.09 -2.66
C THR A 273 -4.49 -9.31 -3.28
N LYS A 274 -5.27 -10.38 -3.50
CA LYS A 274 -4.83 -11.61 -4.20
C LYS A 274 -3.56 -12.24 -3.60
N GLY A 275 -3.47 -12.24 -2.27
CA GLY A 275 -2.35 -12.85 -1.55
C GLY A 275 -1.03 -12.08 -1.66
N SER A 276 -1.08 -10.78 -1.99
CA SER A 276 0.07 -9.88 -1.77
C SER A 276 0.58 -10.01 -0.33
N ASP A 277 1.87 -9.83 -0.11
CA ASP A 277 2.50 -10.17 1.16
C ASP A 277 3.82 -9.42 1.37
N LEU A 278 4.24 -9.23 2.61
CA LEU A 278 5.46 -8.48 2.94
C LEU A 278 5.41 -7.05 2.39
N VAL A 279 4.45 -6.27 2.89
CA VAL A 279 4.22 -4.88 2.46
C VAL A 279 4.44 -3.92 3.64
N THR A 280 5.13 -2.81 3.39
CA THR A 280 5.27 -1.70 4.34
C THR A 280 4.71 -0.44 3.70
N VAL A 281 3.74 0.18 4.37
CA VAL A 281 3.11 1.45 4.00
C VAL A 281 3.48 2.48 5.06
N SER A 282 4.40 3.39 4.73
CA SER A 282 4.98 4.31 5.70
C SER A 282 4.88 5.77 5.30
N ARG A 283 4.59 6.68 6.23
CA ARG A 283 4.70 8.13 6.02
C ARG A 283 3.90 8.68 4.84
N ASN A 284 2.87 7.98 4.39
CA ASN A 284 1.97 8.47 3.34
C ASN A 284 0.89 9.39 3.92
N GLN A 285 0.31 10.22 3.07
CA GLN A 285 -0.88 11.01 3.37
C GLN A 285 -2.05 10.51 2.52
N PHE A 286 -3.11 10.05 3.16
CA PHE A 286 -4.37 9.71 2.51
C PHE A 286 -5.40 10.78 2.85
N THR A 287 -6.03 11.39 1.84
CA THR A 287 -7.01 12.44 2.09
C THR A 287 -8.12 12.54 1.06
N ASN A 288 -9.33 12.93 1.48
CA ASN A 288 -10.50 13.14 0.61
C ASN A 288 -10.80 11.91 -0.25
N HIS A 289 -11.16 10.79 0.38
CA HIS A 289 -11.42 9.55 -0.32
C HIS A 289 -12.32 8.60 0.50
N ASP A 290 -13.12 7.78 -0.18
CA ASP A 290 -14.03 6.83 0.48
C ASP A 290 -13.30 5.54 0.92
N LYS A 291 -13.04 4.63 -0.03
CA LYS A 291 -12.57 3.26 0.20
C LYS A 291 -11.04 3.18 0.11
N THR A 292 -10.32 3.52 1.18
CA THR A 292 -8.89 3.80 1.04
C THR A 292 -7.96 2.60 0.82
N MET A 293 -8.01 1.59 1.70
CA MET A 293 -7.05 0.48 1.70
C MET A 293 -7.71 -0.85 2.07
N LEU A 294 -7.96 -1.67 1.05
CA LEU A 294 -8.42 -3.04 1.19
C LEU A 294 -7.23 -4.01 1.29
N ILE A 295 -7.15 -4.76 2.39
CA ILE A 295 -6.17 -5.82 2.58
C ILE A 295 -6.90 -7.17 2.55
N GLY A 296 -6.75 -7.88 1.44
CA GLY A 296 -7.49 -9.11 1.14
C GLY A 296 -8.88 -8.81 0.57
N SER A 297 -9.12 -9.28 -0.65
CA SER A 297 -10.36 -9.05 -1.40
C SER A 297 -11.44 -10.10 -1.12
N SER A 298 -11.06 -11.24 -0.56
CA SER A 298 -11.98 -12.36 -0.30
C SER A 298 -11.82 -12.89 1.12
N ASP A 299 -12.93 -13.30 1.73
CA ASP A 299 -12.93 -14.02 3.02
C ASP A 299 -12.25 -15.41 2.92
N THR A 300 -12.00 -15.87 1.69
CA THR A 300 -11.35 -17.14 1.35
C THR A 300 -9.98 -16.97 0.68
N ASP A 301 -9.36 -15.78 0.78
CA ASP A 301 -7.97 -15.59 0.32
C ASP A 301 -7.00 -16.55 1.06
N SER A 302 -5.81 -16.77 0.49
CA SER A 302 -4.84 -17.73 1.03
C SER A 302 -4.31 -17.34 2.41
N VAL A 303 -4.26 -18.31 3.33
CA VAL A 303 -3.66 -18.16 4.66
C VAL A 303 -2.15 -18.03 4.56
N GLY A 304 -1.53 -17.26 5.46
CA GLY A 304 -0.07 -17.08 5.54
C GLY A 304 0.48 -15.97 4.64
N LYS A 305 -0.40 -15.22 3.97
CA LYS A 305 -0.11 -14.03 3.18
C LYS A 305 -0.70 -12.77 3.83
N LEU A 306 -0.72 -11.64 3.11
CA LEU A 306 -1.30 -10.38 3.57
C LEU A 306 -0.66 -9.86 4.86
N ARG A 307 0.67 -10.04 5.01
CA ARG A 307 1.43 -9.45 6.11
C ARG A 307 1.82 -8.02 5.74
N VAL A 308 1.24 -7.05 6.46
CA VAL A 308 1.33 -5.63 6.12
C VAL A 308 1.65 -4.80 7.35
N SER A 309 2.65 -3.92 7.25
CA SER A 309 2.97 -2.91 8.26
C SER A 309 2.51 -1.55 7.75
N ILE A 310 1.81 -0.80 8.61
CA ILE A 310 1.24 0.51 8.30
C ILE A 310 1.67 1.46 9.41
N HIS A 311 2.54 2.41 9.12
CA HIS A 311 3.02 3.31 10.16
C HIS A 311 3.33 4.73 9.72
N HIS A 312 3.21 5.66 10.66
CA HIS A 312 3.48 7.08 10.42
C HIS A 312 2.66 7.68 9.28
N ASN A 313 1.56 7.06 8.86
CA ASN A 313 0.69 7.63 7.84
C ASN A 313 -0.28 8.63 8.46
N VAL A 314 -0.72 9.60 7.66
CA VAL A 314 -1.78 10.54 8.00
C VAL A 314 -3.04 10.18 7.21
N TRP A 315 -4.15 10.05 7.91
CA TRP A 315 -5.48 9.75 7.34
C TRP A 315 -6.41 10.92 7.64
N LYS A 316 -6.80 11.70 6.63
CA LYS A 316 -7.58 12.93 6.85
C LYS A 316 -8.72 13.06 5.84
N GLY A 317 -9.96 13.04 6.30
CA GLY A 317 -11.11 13.03 5.38
C GLY A 317 -11.24 11.71 4.65
N ILE A 318 -11.00 10.61 5.38
CA ILE A 318 -11.18 9.24 4.90
C ILE A 318 -12.48 8.70 5.46
N MET A 319 -13.35 8.18 4.60
CA MET A 319 -14.61 7.59 5.07
C MET A 319 -14.39 6.22 5.70
N GLN A 320 -13.63 5.35 5.05
CA GLN A 320 -13.45 3.97 5.51
C GLN A 320 -12.20 3.28 4.96
N ARG A 321 -11.97 2.07 5.48
CA ARG A 321 -10.87 1.17 5.07
C ARG A 321 -9.49 1.81 5.29
N ALA A 322 -9.18 2.19 6.53
CA ALA A 322 -7.87 2.69 6.94
C ALA A 322 -7.16 1.79 8.00
N PRO A 323 -6.98 0.47 7.75
CA PRO A 323 -7.41 -0.33 6.60
C PRO A 323 -8.70 -1.14 6.89
N LEU A 324 -9.24 -1.82 5.86
CA LEU A 324 -10.07 -3.02 6.06
C LEU A 324 -9.19 -4.25 5.77
N ALA A 325 -9.08 -5.17 6.73
CA ALA A 325 -8.23 -6.33 6.62
C ALA A 325 -8.98 -7.67 6.74
N ARG A 326 -8.50 -8.65 5.98
CA ARG A 326 -8.87 -10.07 6.01
C ARG A 326 -7.63 -10.94 6.18
N ILE A 327 -7.76 -12.05 6.93
CA ILE A 327 -6.83 -13.19 7.05
C ILE A 327 -5.41 -12.90 7.59
N GLY A 328 -4.78 -11.82 7.12
CA GLY A 328 -3.37 -11.50 7.33
C GLY A 328 -3.00 -10.98 8.72
N GLN A 329 -1.70 -10.77 8.90
CA GLN A 329 -1.09 -10.20 10.10
C GLN A 329 -0.76 -8.74 9.83
N ILE A 330 -1.53 -7.83 10.45
CA ILE A 330 -1.43 -6.40 10.16
C ILE A 330 -0.85 -5.67 11.37
N HIS A 331 0.32 -5.04 11.19
CA HIS A 331 0.91 -4.17 12.22
C HIS A 331 0.58 -2.71 11.90
N ILE A 332 -0.19 -2.05 12.76
CA ILE A 332 -0.61 -0.65 12.58
C ILE A 332 -0.02 0.16 13.72
N TYR A 333 0.95 1.02 13.46
CA TYR A 333 1.57 1.76 14.54
C TYR A 333 1.95 3.20 14.20
N ASN A 334 1.87 4.09 15.20
CA ASN A 334 2.21 5.51 15.05
C ASN A 334 1.54 6.23 13.86
N ASN A 335 0.33 5.85 13.48
CA ASN A 335 -0.45 6.59 12.49
C ASN A 335 -1.26 7.71 13.14
N PHE A 336 -1.54 8.77 12.38
CA PHE A 336 -2.44 9.85 12.78
C PHE A 336 -3.71 9.83 11.94
N TYR A 337 -4.85 9.65 12.61
CA TYR A 337 -6.19 9.64 12.03
C TYR A 337 -6.92 10.94 12.43
N ASP A 338 -7.15 11.83 11.47
CA ASP A 338 -8.05 12.96 11.62
C ASP A 338 -9.42 12.60 11.05
N VAL A 339 -10.33 12.16 11.93
CA VAL A 339 -11.67 11.71 11.56
C VAL A 339 -12.69 12.85 11.62
N THR A 340 -12.25 14.06 11.25
CA THR A 340 -13.13 15.20 10.97
C THR A 340 -13.67 15.08 9.54
N PRO A 341 -14.97 15.27 9.30
CA PRO A 341 -15.50 15.34 7.93
C PRO A 341 -14.79 16.41 7.10
N LEU A 342 -14.52 16.10 5.84
CA LEU A 342 -13.78 17.00 4.95
C LEU A 342 -14.27 16.81 3.51
N ASN A 343 -14.59 17.90 2.81
CA ASN A 343 -14.95 17.89 1.38
C ASN A 343 -16.05 16.87 0.99
N GLY A 344 -17.02 16.65 1.87
CA GLY A 344 -18.11 15.70 1.65
C GLY A 344 -17.84 14.27 2.16
N TYR A 345 -16.58 13.94 2.50
CA TYR A 345 -16.21 12.66 3.07
C TYR A 345 -16.48 12.64 4.57
N THR A 346 -17.45 11.85 5.00
CA THR A 346 -17.82 11.66 6.42
C THR A 346 -17.29 10.33 6.95
N PRO A 347 -16.39 10.33 7.95
CA PRO A 347 -15.82 9.10 8.52
C PRO A 347 -16.88 8.11 9.04
N GLN A 348 -16.75 6.86 8.63
CA GLN A 348 -17.57 5.73 9.07
C GLN A 348 -16.82 4.86 10.09
N TYR A 349 -15.60 4.45 9.75
CA TYR A 349 -14.67 3.72 10.61
C TYR A 349 -13.23 3.89 10.11
N SER A 350 -12.24 3.71 10.98
CA SER A 350 -10.83 3.66 10.56
C SER A 350 -10.41 2.23 10.26
N ILE A 351 -10.34 1.38 11.27
CA ILE A 351 -9.80 0.02 11.15
C ILE A 351 -10.95 -0.98 11.12
N ASN A 352 -10.93 -1.88 10.15
CA ASN A 352 -11.87 -2.99 10.08
C ASN A 352 -11.13 -4.32 10.05
N SER A 353 -11.45 -5.19 11.01
CA SER A 353 -10.84 -6.51 11.14
C SER A 353 -11.92 -7.57 10.99
N ARG A 354 -11.81 -8.36 9.91
CA ARG A 354 -12.77 -9.40 9.55
C ARG A 354 -12.10 -10.60 8.90
N ALA A 355 -12.87 -11.62 8.57
CA ALA A 355 -12.40 -12.88 8.00
C ALA A 355 -11.06 -13.37 8.60
N LYS A 356 -11.00 -13.50 9.93
CA LYS A 356 -9.81 -13.97 10.68
C LYS A 356 -8.54 -13.10 10.56
N ALA A 357 -8.64 -11.84 10.12
CA ALA A 357 -7.54 -10.90 10.21
C ALA A 357 -7.04 -10.75 11.65
N GLN A 358 -5.73 -10.55 11.81
CA GLN A 358 -5.10 -10.39 13.11
C GLN A 358 -4.36 -9.06 13.16
N VAL A 359 -5.02 -8.04 13.68
CA VAL A 359 -4.48 -6.67 13.76
C VAL A 359 -3.78 -6.45 15.10
N VAL A 360 -2.57 -5.90 15.06
CA VAL A 360 -1.86 -5.34 16.21
C VAL A 360 -1.73 -3.83 16.00
N ALA A 361 -2.45 -3.04 16.80
CA ALA A 361 -2.55 -1.59 16.68
C ALA A 361 -1.89 -0.87 17.88
N GLU A 362 -0.73 -0.23 17.68
CA GLU A 362 0.08 0.32 18.77
C GLU A 362 0.37 1.81 18.59
N ASN A 363 0.19 2.61 19.65
CA ASN A 363 0.63 4.00 19.68
C ASN A 363 0.14 4.86 18.50
N ASN A 364 -1.09 4.64 18.03
CA ASN A 364 -1.72 5.49 17.01
C ASN A 364 -2.51 6.63 17.67
N TYR A 365 -2.75 7.72 16.94
CA TYR A 365 -3.50 8.89 17.42
C TYR A 365 -4.76 9.11 16.58
N TRP A 366 -5.91 9.25 17.23
CA TRP A 366 -7.16 9.72 16.61
C TRP A 366 -7.52 11.11 17.11
N ARG A 367 -7.71 12.05 16.18
CA ARG A 367 -8.44 13.30 16.42
C ARG A 367 -9.91 13.04 16.07
N LEU A 368 -10.74 13.03 17.10
CA LEU A 368 -12.17 12.73 17.01
C LEU A 368 -12.97 14.03 17.21
N PRO A 369 -13.87 14.42 16.29
CA PRO A 369 -14.68 15.62 16.46
C PRO A 369 -15.64 15.48 17.65
N SER A 370 -16.07 16.62 18.18
CA SER A 370 -17.01 16.65 19.31
C SER A 370 -18.29 15.85 19.00
N GLY A 371 -18.75 15.06 19.97
CA GLY A 371 -19.95 14.21 19.84
C GLY A 371 -19.74 12.88 19.11
N ALA A 372 -18.63 12.68 18.41
CA ALA A 372 -18.29 11.37 17.85
C ALA A 372 -17.80 10.40 18.94
N LYS A 373 -18.03 9.11 18.73
CA LYS A 373 -17.76 8.06 19.73
C LYS A 373 -16.58 7.19 19.29
N ALA A 374 -15.65 6.94 20.21
CA ALA A 374 -14.51 6.04 19.96
C ALA A 374 -14.96 4.63 19.48
N ALA A 375 -16.13 4.18 19.92
CA ALA A 375 -16.76 2.92 19.49
C ALA A 375 -17.00 2.81 17.97
N LYS A 376 -16.98 3.94 17.23
CA LYS A 376 -17.14 3.98 15.76
C LYS A 376 -15.80 3.94 15.01
N LEU A 377 -14.67 4.02 15.70
CA LEU A 377 -13.35 4.00 15.07
C LEU A 377 -12.98 2.62 14.52
N LEU A 378 -13.59 1.55 15.06
CA LEU A 378 -13.42 0.18 14.63
C LEU A 378 -14.68 -0.36 13.96
N SER A 379 -14.51 -1.36 13.10
CA SER A 379 -15.57 -2.17 12.51
C SER A 379 -15.13 -3.63 12.38
N GLY A 380 -16.07 -4.56 12.28
CA GLY A 380 -15.76 -5.98 12.17
C GLY A 380 -17.01 -6.84 11.94
N ASP A 381 -16.77 -8.11 11.62
CA ASP A 381 -17.82 -9.12 11.43
C ASP A 381 -17.89 -10.16 12.56
N GLY A 382 -17.07 -9.99 13.61
CA GLY A 382 -16.93 -10.92 14.74
C GLY A 382 -15.89 -12.03 14.54
N THR A 383 -15.27 -12.13 13.36
CA THR A 383 -14.33 -13.21 13.05
C THR A 383 -12.86 -12.80 13.21
N GLY A 384 -12.56 -11.52 12.97
CA GLY A 384 -11.24 -10.91 13.10
C GLY A 384 -10.85 -10.56 14.54
N SER A 385 -9.60 -10.15 14.72
CA SER A 385 -9.08 -9.65 15.99
C SER A 385 -8.39 -8.30 15.86
N VAL A 386 -8.45 -7.53 16.94
CA VAL A 386 -7.66 -6.33 17.15
C VAL A 386 -7.09 -6.42 18.55
N LYS A 387 -5.77 -6.30 18.66
CA LYS A 387 -5.04 -6.15 19.92
C LYS A 387 -4.29 -4.83 19.83
N GLY A 388 -4.30 -4.01 20.89
CA GLY A 388 -3.58 -2.76 20.84
C GLY A 388 -3.29 -2.13 22.19
N SER A 389 -2.29 -1.26 22.23
CA SER A 389 -1.86 -0.51 23.41
C SER A 389 -1.38 0.88 23.02
N GLY A 390 -1.44 1.83 23.96
CA GLY A 390 -0.94 3.20 23.78
C GLY A 390 -1.65 4.05 22.72
N ASN A 391 -2.78 3.57 22.18
CA ASN A 391 -3.61 4.31 21.24
C ASN A 391 -4.28 5.50 21.94
N LEU A 392 -4.15 6.70 21.36
CA LEU A 392 -4.72 7.94 21.89
C LEU A 392 -5.96 8.35 21.11
N VAL A 393 -7.03 8.73 21.80
CA VAL A 393 -8.17 9.47 21.23
C VAL A 393 -8.18 10.83 21.90
N ASN A 394 -8.00 11.90 21.10
CA ASN A 394 -7.91 13.27 21.60
C ASN A 394 -6.94 13.42 22.78
N GLY A 395 -5.76 12.80 22.68
CA GLY A 395 -4.71 12.84 23.70
C GLY A 395 -4.88 11.88 24.88
N THR A 396 -5.97 11.11 24.95
CA THR A 396 -6.23 10.17 26.06
C THR A 396 -6.04 8.72 25.61
N VAL A 397 -5.28 7.93 26.38
CA VAL A 397 -5.13 6.49 26.13
C VAL A 397 -6.50 5.83 26.18
N THR A 398 -6.87 5.17 25.08
CA THR A 398 -8.21 4.59 24.89
C THR A 398 -8.09 3.14 24.44
N ASP A 399 -8.79 2.25 25.14
CA ASP A 399 -9.02 0.89 24.67
C ASP A 399 -10.12 0.90 23.60
N LEU A 400 -9.69 0.97 22.34
CA LEU A 400 -10.59 1.02 21.19
C LEU A 400 -11.44 -0.25 21.05
N VAL A 401 -10.90 -1.41 21.45
CA VAL A 401 -11.58 -2.70 21.29
C VAL A 401 -12.65 -2.85 22.34
N ALA A 402 -12.36 -2.49 23.60
CA ALA A 402 -13.37 -2.42 24.65
C ALA A 402 -14.48 -1.42 24.30
N ALA A 403 -14.13 -0.23 23.79
CA ALA A 403 -15.11 0.77 23.37
C ALA A 403 -16.01 0.27 22.23
N TYR A 404 -15.46 -0.45 21.25
CA TYR A 404 -16.22 -1.05 20.15
C TYR A 404 -17.11 -2.21 20.64
N ASN A 405 -16.57 -3.18 21.38
CA ASN A 405 -17.32 -4.35 21.86
C ASN A 405 -18.47 -3.95 22.80
N ALA A 406 -18.29 -2.90 23.61
CA ALA A 406 -19.37 -2.37 24.45
C ALA A 406 -20.58 -1.82 23.66
N ALA A 407 -20.42 -1.54 22.36
CA ALA A 407 -21.44 -0.96 21.49
C ALA A 407 -21.79 -1.83 20.27
N SER A 408 -21.24 -3.04 20.17
CA SER A 408 -21.41 -3.94 19.02
C SER A 408 -22.11 -5.22 19.42
N SER A 409 -22.81 -5.86 18.48
CA SER A 409 -23.33 -7.22 18.62
C SER A 409 -22.39 -8.28 18.02
N LYS A 410 -21.31 -7.84 17.38
CA LYS A 410 -20.28 -8.67 16.74
C LYS A 410 -18.92 -8.27 17.27
N ASP A 411 -18.56 -8.85 18.40
CA ASP A 411 -17.34 -8.53 19.13
C ASP A 411 -16.09 -8.87 18.33
N LEU A 412 -15.14 -7.94 18.33
CA LEU A 412 -13.78 -8.21 17.89
C LEU A 412 -13.07 -9.03 18.97
N LYS A 413 -12.34 -10.06 18.53
CA LYS A 413 -11.44 -10.81 19.42
C LYS A 413 -10.32 -9.88 19.91
N THR A 414 -9.97 -10.00 21.18
CA THR A 414 -8.99 -9.13 21.86
C THR A 414 -7.56 -9.65 21.80
N THR A 415 -7.33 -10.81 21.17
CA THR A 415 -6.01 -11.45 21.05
C THR A 415 -5.58 -11.62 19.59
N ALA A 416 -4.29 -11.50 19.35
CA ALA A 416 -3.65 -11.88 18.10
C ALA A 416 -2.64 -13.00 18.40
N ASN A 417 -2.57 -14.03 17.54
CA ASN A 417 -1.70 -15.19 17.73
C ASN A 417 -0.27 -14.95 17.19
N TRP A 418 0.16 -13.70 17.17
CA TRP A 418 1.48 -13.27 16.72
C TRP A 418 1.88 -11.99 17.45
N THR A 419 3.15 -11.64 17.37
CA THR A 419 3.70 -10.39 17.92
C THR A 419 4.64 -9.78 16.88
N PRO A 420 4.51 -8.47 16.57
CA PRO A 420 5.42 -7.80 15.66
C PRO A 420 6.87 -7.85 16.16
N THR A 421 7.81 -8.23 15.29
CA THR A 421 9.25 -8.24 15.58
C THR A 421 10.06 -7.32 14.65
N LEU A 422 9.42 -6.85 13.57
CA LEU A 422 9.97 -5.94 12.57
C LEU A 422 9.48 -4.52 12.87
N THR A 423 10.05 -3.92 13.92
CA THR A 423 9.54 -2.69 14.53
C THR A 423 10.57 -1.55 14.60
N THR A 424 11.58 -1.54 13.71
CA THR A 424 12.47 -0.38 13.57
C THR A 424 11.63 0.84 13.21
N GLY A 425 11.61 1.84 14.09
CA GLY A 425 10.80 3.05 13.93
C GLY A 425 9.54 3.10 14.79
N LEU A 426 9.18 2.06 15.55
CA LEU A 426 8.08 2.12 16.52
C LEU A 426 8.41 3.12 17.64
N GLU A 427 7.72 4.26 17.65
CA GLU A 427 7.78 5.26 18.70
C GLU A 427 6.94 4.80 19.91
N PRO A 428 7.42 5.02 21.15
CA PRO A 428 6.74 4.55 22.36
C PRO A 428 5.47 5.36 22.72
N SER A 429 5.18 6.44 21.99
CA SER A 429 4.04 7.31 22.27
C SER A 429 3.45 7.89 20.99
N ALA A 430 2.13 8.08 20.99
CA ALA A 430 1.39 8.71 19.90
C ALA A 430 1.26 10.24 20.05
N SER A 431 1.67 10.81 21.20
CA SER A 431 1.26 12.16 21.61
C SER A 431 1.71 13.26 20.65
N ASN A 432 2.88 13.10 20.04
CA ASN A 432 3.47 14.10 19.15
C ASN A 432 3.09 13.89 17.68
N LEU A 433 2.44 12.78 17.32
CA LEU A 433 2.14 12.44 15.93
C LEU A 433 1.37 13.51 15.17
N PRO A 434 0.34 14.18 15.74
CA PRO A 434 -0.37 15.23 15.02
C PRO A 434 0.55 16.39 14.56
N THR A 435 1.62 16.66 15.31
CA THR A 435 2.59 17.72 14.99
C THR A 435 3.74 17.19 14.15
N SER A 436 4.35 16.06 14.52
CA SER A 436 5.51 15.52 13.81
C SER A 436 5.15 15.08 12.40
N LEU A 437 4.02 14.38 12.23
CA LEU A 437 3.62 13.86 10.92
C LEU A 437 3.16 14.96 9.96
N ALA A 438 2.72 16.13 10.46
CA ALA A 438 2.25 17.23 9.63
C ALA A 438 3.30 17.75 8.64
N THR A 439 4.60 17.56 8.93
CA THR A 439 5.71 18.02 8.08
C THR A 439 6.61 16.89 7.59
N THR A 440 6.32 15.64 7.94
CA THR A 440 7.17 14.48 7.60
C THR A 440 6.40 13.37 6.89
N THR A 441 5.23 13.67 6.33
CA THR A 441 4.39 12.69 5.63
C THR A 441 3.81 13.28 4.36
N GLY A 442 3.49 12.41 3.41
CA GLY A 442 3.02 12.79 2.09
C GLY A 442 4.16 13.09 1.11
N ALA A 443 3.79 13.30 -0.14
CA ALA A 443 4.71 13.67 -1.21
C ALA A 443 5.25 15.10 -1.02
N GLY A 444 6.46 15.33 -1.52
CA GLY A 444 7.12 16.64 -1.54
C GLY A 444 7.84 17.04 -0.26
N VAL A 445 7.82 16.21 0.80
CA VAL A 445 8.54 16.49 2.05
C VAL A 445 9.99 15.99 2.04
N LEU A 446 10.33 15.07 1.12
CA LEU A 446 11.68 14.56 0.92
C LEU A 446 12.51 15.55 0.08
N LYS A 447 13.81 15.58 0.31
CA LYS A 447 14.77 16.51 -0.33
C LYS A 447 15.76 15.79 -1.21
#